data_AF-A0A822FHZ9-F1
#
_entry.id   AF-A0A822FHZ9-F1
#
_cell.length_a   1.000
_cell.length_b   1.000
_cell.length_c   1.000
_cell.angle_alpha   90.00
_cell.angle_beta   90.00
_cell.angle_gamma   90.00
#
_symmetry.space_group_name_H-M   'P 1'
#
loop_
_entity.id
_entity.type
_entity.pdbx_description
1 polymer ?
#
loop_
_entity_poly.entity_id
_entity_poly.type
_entity_poly.pdbx_seq_one_letter_code
_entity_poly.pdbx_strand_id
1 'polypeptide(L)'
;MRWTIALIFITYLMTVHAQTWAGSFTTDSSCDTSQCCCLSNKIVIARPSSNLIFFNTSLSGMCLGQTSYSGTSDYPSGYSVTVSVSIVTLTITLSGDSNSITIDNSLGPSCGVQATRDVTTTEFTTEITVTVSSNDAVR
;
A
#
# COMPACT_ATOMS: atom_id res chain seq x y z
N MET A 1 44.98 -32.06 -2.58
CA MET A 1 43.54 -32.28 -2.86
C MET A 1 42.76 -31.49 -1.81
N ARG A 2 42.73 -30.15 -1.85
CA ARG A 2 41.98 -29.23 -2.72
C ARG A 2 40.44 -29.25 -2.49
N TRP A 3 40.04 -28.63 -1.38
CA TRP A 3 39.08 -27.51 -1.31
C TRP A 3 37.85 -27.64 -2.22
N THR A 4 36.81 -28.37 -1.79
CA THR A 4 35.53 -28.46 -2.52
C THR A 4 34.29 -28.47 -1.63
N ILE A 5 34.38 -27.97 -0.39
CA ILE A 5 33.23 -27.97 0.55
C ILE A 5 32.77 -26.54 0.92
N ALA A 6 33.56 -25.51 0.65
CA ALA A 6 33.29 -24.15 1.13
C ALA A 6 32.41 -23.28 0.21
N LEU A 7 31.88 -23.78 -0.91
CA LEU A 7 31.12 -22.98 -1.88
C LEU A 7 29.63 -23.33 -1.99
N ILE A 8 29.12 -24.29 -1.19
CA ILE A 8 27.69 -24.67 -1.20
C ILE A 8 26.90 -23.97 -0.07
N PHE A 9 27.58 -23.24 0.83
CA PHE A 9 26.93 -22.44 1.88
C PHE A 9 26.71 -20.96 1.52
N ILE A 10 27.23 -20.48 0.39
CA ILE A 10 27.13 -19.06 -0.06
C ILE A 10 26.14 -18.93 -1.25
N THR A 11 25.18 -19.84 -1.34
CA THR A 11 24.05 -19.71 -2.26
C THR A 11 22.71 -19.80 -1.53
N TYR A 12 22.73 -19.65 -0.20
CA TYR A 12 21.52 -19.34 0.57
C TYR A 12 21.14 -17.88 0.27
N LEU A 13 20.65 -17.68 -0.96
CA LEU A 13 19.54 -16.83 -1.33
C LEU A 13 19.32 -15.67 -0.35
N MET A 14 20.20 -14.68 -0.42
CA MET A 14 19.80 -13.29 -0.14
C MET A 14 18.84 -12.90 -1.25
N THR A 15 17.62 -13.43 -1.21
CA THR A 15 16.50 -12.87 -1.96
C THR A 15 16.27 -11.49 -1.36
N VAL A 16 16.94 -10.49 -1.91
CA VAL A 16 16.61 -9.09 -1.64
C VAL A 16 15.21 -8.93 -2.22
N HIS A 17 14.19 -9.10 -1.38
CA HIS A 17 12.82 -8.91 -1.80
C HIS A 17 12.70 -7.44 -2.19
N ALA A 18 12.44 -7.17 -3.47
CA ALA A 18 12.22 -5.80 -3.90
C ALA A 18 10.97 -5.28 -3.17
N GLN A 19 11.06 -4.07 -2.61
CA GLN A 19 9.93 -3.42 -1.94
C GLN A 19 8.74 -3.30 -2.90
N THR A 20 7.72 -4.11 -2.68
CA THR A 20 6.58 -4.19 -3.58
C THR A 20 5.39 -3.55 -2.90
N TRP A 21 5.22 -2.25 -3.06
CA TRP A 21 4.12 -1.52 -2.42
C TRP A 21 2.75 -1.84 -3.02
N ALA A 22 2.68 -1.97 -4.36
CA ALA A 22 1.42 -2.17 -5.05
C ALA A 22 0.77 -3.51 -4.66
N GLY A 23 -0.53 -3.49 -4.38
CA GLY A 23 -1.30 -4.65 -3.95
C GLY A 23 -2.59 -4.28 -3.22
N SER A 24 -3.40 -5.29 -2.92
CA SER A 24 -4.51 -5.17 -1.99
C SER A 24 -4.09 -5.73 -0.63
N PHE A 25 -4.52 -5.07 0.44
CA PHE A 25 -4.24 -5.46 1.81
C PHE A 25 -5.53 -5.45 2.63
N THR A 26 -5.74 -6.49 3.41
CA THR A 26 -6.86 -6.59 4.35
C THR A 26 -6.41 -6.16 5.74
N THR A 27 -7.05 -5.14 6.32
CA THR A 27 -6.75 -4.66 7.67
C THR A 27 -7.30 -5.62 8.73
N ASP A 28 -6.64 -5.69 9.87
CA ASP A 28 -7.20 -6.28 11.08
C ASP A 28 -8.28 -5.37 11.70
N SER A 29 -8.84 -5.83 12.83
CA SER A 29 -9.87 -5.11 13.59
C SER A 29 -9.30 -4.43 14.85
N SER A 30 -8.02 -4.03 14.84
CA SER A 30 -7.39 -3.45 16.04
C SER A 30 -7.75 -1.99 16.31
N CYS A 31 -8.25 -1.27 15.30
CA CYS A 31 -8.59 0.14 15.44
C CYS A 31 -9.95 0.35 16.12
N ASP A 32 -9.97 1.21 17.15
CA ASP A 32 -11.18 1.56 17.89
C ASP A 32 -12.01 2.60 17.13
N THR A 33 -12.98 2.12 16.36
CA THR A 33 -13.92 2.98 15.59
C THR A 33 -14.75 3.94 16.44
N SER A 34 -14.87 3.72 17.76
CA SER A 34 -15.61 4.62 18.65
C SER A 34 -14.85 5.89 19.00
N GLN A 35 -13.52 5.91 18.79
CA GLN A 35 -12.63 7.02 19.14
C GLN A 35 -11.77 7.49 17.95
N CYS A 36 -11.56 6.64 16.95
CA CYS A 36 -10.60 6.85 15.88
C CYS A 36 -11.26 6.97 14.51
N CYS A 37 -10.55 7.63 13.60
CA CYS A 37 -10.80 7.46 12.17
C CYS A 37 -10.01 6.25 11.66
N CYS A 38 -10.68 5.11 11.53
CA CYS A 38 -10.09 3.83 11.16
C CYS A 38 -10.11 3.64 9.65
N LEU A 39 -8.97 3.21 9.10
CA LEU A 39 -8.95 2.64 7.76
C LEU A 39 -9.77 1.35 7.77
N SER A 40 -10.59 1.18 6.75
CA SER A 40 -11.51 0.06 6.64
C SER A 40 -10.81 -1.20 6.11
N ASN A 41 -11.53 -2.33 6.16
CA ASN A 41 -11.07 -3.69 5.90
C ASN A 41 -10.20 -3.92 4.67
N LYS A 42 -10.18 -3.01 3.68
CA LYS A 42 -9.38 -3.16 2.48
C LYS A 42 -8.69 -1.86 2.08
N ILE A 43 -7.37 -1.95 1.89
CA ILE A 43 -6.51 -0.89 1.35
C ILE A 43 -5.97 -1.37 0.01
N VAL A 44 -6.17 -0.58 -1.04
CA VAL A 44 -5.59 -0.80 -2.36
C VAL A 44 -4.48 0.20 -2.56
N ILE A 45 -3.28 -0.32 -2.82
CA ILE A 45 -2.09 0.46 -3.17
C ILE A 45 -1.76 0.19 -4.63
N ALA A 46 -1.63 1.24 -5.42
CA ALA A 46 -1.23 1.15 -6.83
C ALA A 46 0.02 1.99 -7.11
N ARG A 47 0.73 1.67 -8.18
CA ARG A 47 1.89 2.43 -8.66
C ARG A 47 1.56 3.02 -10.04
N PRO A 48 0.88 4.18 -10.10
CA PRO A 48 0.47 4.76 -11.38
C PRO A 48 1.65 5.22 -12.25
N SER A 49 2.81 5.52 -11.65
CA SER A 49 4.04 5.86 -12.37
C SER A 49 5.27 5.45 -11.55
N SER A 50 6.48 5.59 -12.12
CA SER A 50 7.71 5.23 -11.41
C SER A 50 7.92 6.02 -10.10
N ASN A 51 7.36 7.23 -10.01
CA ASN A 51 7.64 8.18 -8.94
C ASN A 51 6.44 8.42 -8.02
N LEU A 52 5.30 7.78 -8.27
CA LEU A 52 4.08 7.97 -7.49
C LEU A 52 3.54 6.65 -6.96
N ILE A 53 2.95 6.72 -5.79
CA ILE A 53 2.14 5.68 -5.17
C ILE A 53 0.73 6.23 -4.97
N PHE A 54 -0.28 5.41 -5.21
CA PHE A 54 -1.68 5.75 -5.03
C PHE A 54 -2.29 4.87 -3.95
N PHE A 55 -3.05 5.47 -3.04
CA PHE A 55 -3.78 4.80 -1.97
C PHE A 55 -5.27 4.96 -2.20
N ASN A 56 -6.02 3.88 -2.02
CA ASN A 56 -7.47 3.87 -2.01
C ASN A 56 -8.00 2.98 -0.89
N THR A 57 -8.91 3.50 -0.08
CA THR A 57 -9.44 2.79 1.09
C THR A 57 -10.78 3.40 1.51
N SER A 58 -11.64 2.59 2.12
CA SER A 58 -12.76 3.12 2.91
C SER A 58 -12.28 3.55 4.30
N LEU A 59 -13.08 4.38 4.96
CA LEU A 59 -12.86 4.88 6.31
C LEU A 59 -14.08 4.60 7.17
N SER A 60 -13.87 4.42 8.47
CA SER A 60 -14.92 4.14 9.46
C SER A 60 -14.61 4.76 10.82
N GLY A 61 -15.64 4.94 11.64
CA GLY A 61 -15.51 5.58 12.95
C GLY A 61 -15.58 7.10 12.89
N MET A 62 -14.78 7.79 13.71
CA MET A 62 -14.80 9.24 13.90
C MET A 62 -14.04 10.00 12.79
N CYS A 63 -14.41 9.78 11.53
CA CYS A 63 -13.76 10.37 10.35
C CYS A 63 -14.41 11.68 9.86
N LEU A 64 -15.09 12.43 10.73
CA LEU A 64 -15.80 13.68 10.36
C LEU A 64 -16.77 13.53 9.17
N GLY A 65 -17.42 12.37 9.05
CA GLY A 65 -18.33 12.05 7.95
C GLY A 65 -17.66 11.56 6.66
N GLN A 66 -16.33 11.53 6.60
CA GLN A 66 -15.60 10.96 5.48
C GLN A 66 -15.68 9.42 5.52
N THR A 67 -16.05 8.82 4.40
CA THR A 67 -16.25 7.36 4.27
C THR A 67 -15.19 6.69 3.39
N SER A 68 -14.37 7.47 2.70
CA SER A 68 -13.32 6.96 1.82
C SER A 68 -12.18 7.95 1.66
N TYR A 69 -11.00 7.43 1.34
CA TYR A 69 -9.83 8.20 1.00
C TYR A 69 -9.22 7.65 -0.30
N SER A 70 -8.85 8.58 -1.17
CA SER A 70 -8.06 8.31 -2.36
C SER A 70 -7.03 9.41 -2.55
N GLY A 71 -5.75 9.07 -2.70
CA GLY A 71 -4.69 10.06 -2.82
C GLY A 71 -3.40 9.49 -3.39
N THR A 72 -2.56 10.38 -3.92
CA THR A 72 -1.22 10.04 -4.38
C THR A 72 -0.16 10.63 -3.46
N SER A 73 0.95 9.92 -3.32
CA SER A 73 2.17 10.42 -2.67
C SER A 73 3.37 10.09 -3.55
N ASP A 74 4.52 10.67 -3.24
CA ASP A 74 5.78 10.29 -3.86
C ASP A 74 6.11 8.84 -3.52
N TYR A 75 6.68 8.13 -4.48
CA TYR A 75 7.09 6.74 -4.29
C TYR A 75 8.23 6.69 -3.27
N PRO A 76 8.09 5.95 -2.15
CA PRO A 76 9.07 6.00 -1.07
C PRO A 76 10.38 5.31 -1.48
N SER A 77 11.51 5.92 -1.10
CA SER A 77 12.84 5.34 -1.27
C SER A 77 13.15 4.21 -0.28
N GLY A 78 12.24 3.94 0.66
CA GLY A 78 12.32 2.86 1.63
C GLY A 78 10.95 2.30 1.99
N TYR A 79 10.87 1.73 3.19
CA TYR A 79 9.72 0.99 3.67
C TYR A 79 8.67 1.83 4.40
N SER A 80 8.77 3.16 4.41
CA SER A 80 7.80 4.01 5.10
C SER A 80 7.35 5.18 4.24
N VAL A 81 6.07 5.52 4.34
CA VAL A 81 5.44 6.66 3.68
C VAL A 81 4.41 7.27 4.61
N THR A 82 4.34 8.60 4.63
CA THR A 82 3.36 9.33 5.43
C THR A 82 2.32 9.94 4.50
N VAL A 83 1.05 9.78 4.85
CA VAL A 83 -0.08 10.39 4.14
C VAL A 83 -1.01 11.07 5.14
N SER A 84 -1.66 12.14 4.72
CA SER A 84 -2.67 12.81 5.53
C SER A 84 -4.07 12.46 5.01
N VAL A 85 -4.92 12.01 5.92
CA VAL A 85 -6.31 11.65 5.65
C VAL A 85 -7.18 12.45 6.59
N SER A 86 -7.98 13.38 6.06
CA SER A 86 -8.75 14.31 6.90
C SER A 86 -7.82 15.09 7.86
N ILE A 87 -8.08 15.02 9.16
CA ILE A 87 -7.28 15.62 10.24
C ILE A 87 -6.19 14.70 10.79
N VAL A 88 -6.07 13.46 10.29
CA VAL A 88 -5.10 12.49 10.80
C VAL A 88 -3.92 12.33 9.86
N THR A 89 -2.75 12.13 10.44
CA THR A 89 -1.54 11.74 9.72
C THR A 89 -1.30 10.27 9.96
N LEU A 90 -1.14 9.53 8.87
CA LEU A 90 -0.89 8.10 8.87
C LEU A 90 0.54 7.84 8.43
N THR A 91 1.29 7.08 9.23
CA THR A 91 2.59 6.54 8.84
C THR A 91 2.40 5.08 8.48
N ILE A 92 2.60 4.77 7.21
CA ILE A 92 2.41 3.44 6.64
C ILE A 92 3.79 2.83 6.44
N THR A 93 4.03 1.67 7.06
CA THR A 93 5.30 0.96 7.00
C THR A 93 5.12 -0.41 6.37
N LEU A 94 5.80 -0.67 5.25
CA LEU A 94 5.85 -1.94 4.55
C LEU A 94 6.84 -2.88 5.23
N SER A 95 6.44 -4.14 5.39
CA SER A 95 7.34 -5.22 5.83
C SER A 95 8.44 -5.52 4.81
N GLY A 96 9.56 -6.08 5.28
CA GLY A 96 10.71 -6.42 4.42
C GLY A 96 10.40 -7.50 3.38
N ASP A 97 9.41 -8.35 3.61
CA ASP A 97 8.91 -9.34 2.65
C ASP A 97 7.74 -8.81 1.81
N SER A 98 7.36 -7.54 1.99
CA SER A 98 6.24 -6.88 1.35
C SER A 98 4.87 -7.53 1.60
N ASN A 99 4.71 -8.46 2.55
CA ASN A 99 3.45 -9.19 2.76
C ASN A 99 2.50 -8.51 3.74
N SER A 100 2.96 -7.50 4.46
CA SER A 100 2.13 -6.73 5.39
C SER A 100 2.52 -5.25 5.40
N ILE A 101 1.57 -4.43 5.80
CA ILE A 101 1.78 -3.02 6.15
C ILE A 101 1.31 -2.79 7.59
N THR A 102 2.01 -1.93 8.31
CA THR A 102 1.56 -1.37 9.59
C THR A 102 1.17 0.07 9.34
N ILE A 103 0.01 0.49 9.83
CA ILE A 103 -0.43 1.88 9.78
C ILE A 103 -0.52 2.43 11.19
N ASP A 104 0.37 3.38 11.50
CA ASP A 104 0.32 4.17 12.70
C ASP A 104 -0.48 5.45 12.45
N ASN A 105 -1.40 5.77 13.36
CA ASN A 105 -2.27 6.93 13.26
C ASN A 105 -1.86 7.97 14.32
N SER A 106 -1.72 9.23 13.90
CA SER A 106 -1.32 10.34 14.77
C SER A 106 -2.25 10.59 15.97
N LEU A 107 -3.46 10.02 15.97
CA LEU A 107 -4.39 10.07 17.10
C LEU A 107 -3.98 9.15 18.27
N GLY A 108 -3.09 8.17 18.05
CA GLY A 108 -2.56 7.31 19.08
C GLY A 108 -2.61 5.81 18.75
N PRO A 109 -2.13 4.95 19.67
CA PRO A 109 -1.92 3.52 19.41
C PRO A 109 -3.22 2.74 19.20
N SER A 110 -4.35 3.17 19.76
CA SER A 110 -5.66 2.56 19.54
C SER A 110 -6.24 2.82 18.14
N CYS A 111 -5.62 3.72 17.37
CA CYS A 111 -6.06 4.10 16.04
C CYS A 111 -5.23 3.47 14.92
N GLY A 112 -4.23 2.66 15.28
CA GLY A 112 -3.39 1.92 14.33
C GLY A 112 -4.01 0.59 13.91
N VAL A 113 -3.60 0.11 12.74
CA VAL A 113 -3.98 -1.20 12.21
C VAL A 113 -2.78 -1.89 11.57
N GLN A 114 -2.81 -3.21 11.55
CA GLN A 114 -1.97 -3.97 10.61
C GLN A 114 -2.84 -4.45 9.45
N ALA A 115 -2.24 -4.52 8.26
CA ALA A 115 -2.91 -5.10 7.11
C ALA A 115 -2.01 -6.14 6.44
N THR A 116 -2.61 -7.27 6.08
CA THR A 116 -1.92 -8.36 5.39
C THR A 116 -2.28 -8.31 3.92
N ARG A 117 -1.30 -8.52 3.06
CA ARG A 117 -1.49 -8.59 1.62
C ARG A 117 -2.45 -9.71 1.27
N ASP A 118 -3.44 -9.39 0.45
CA ASP A 118 -4.34 -10.39 -0.11
C ASP A 118 -3.52 -11.28 -1.06
N VAL A 119 -3.60 -12.60 -0.87
CA VAL A 119 -3.04 -13.60 -1.80
C VAL A 119 -3.86 -13.64 -3.09
N THR A 120 -3.78 -12.58 -3.87
CA THR A 120 -4.22 -12.54 -5.27
C THR A 120 -3.14 -11.87 -6.10
N THR A 121 -2.37 -12.72 -6.75
CA THR A 121 -1.43 -12.42 -7.82
C THR A 121 -2.19 -11.85 -9.02
N THR A 122 -2.41 -10.54 -9.04
CA THR A 122 -2.67 -9.84 -10.31
C THR A 122 -2.10 -8.44 -10.21
N GLU A 123 -1.01 -8.21 -10.92
CA GLU A 123 -0.60 -6.86 -11.29
C GLU A 123 -1.81 -6.16 -11.91
N PHE A 124 -2.34 -5.14 -11.24
CA PHE A 124 -3.31 -4.25 -11.87
C PHE A 124 -2.53 -3.34 -12.83
N THR A 125 -2.25 -3.86 -14.03
CA THR A 125 -1.90 -3.03 -15.18
C THR A 125 -3.20 -2.41 -15.67
N THR A 126 -3.54 -1.22 -15.19
CA THR A 126 -4.61 -0.43 -15.80
C THR A 126 -4.14 0.00 -17.20
N GLU A 127 -4.50 -0.78 -18.22
CA GLU A 127 -4.59 -0.27 -19.58
C GLU A 127 -5.76 0.73 -19.62
N ILE A 128 -5.44 2.01 -19.50
CA ILE A 128 -6.40 3.08 -19.77
C ILE A 128 -6.60 3.11 -21.29
N THR A 129 -7.64 2.48 -21.79
CA THR A 129 -8.09 2.66 -23.18
C THR A 129 -8.74 4.04 -23.28
N VAL A 130 -7.96 5.05 -23.68
CA VAL A 130 -8.50 6.36 -24.04
C VAL A 130 -9.20 6.20 -25.38
N THR A 131 -10.53 6.09 -25.37
CA THR A 131 -11.34 6.22 -26.58
C THR A 131 -11.34 7.68 -27.00
N VAL A 132 -10.39 8.07 -27.87
CA VAL A 132 -10.46 9.35 -28.57
C VAL A 132 -11.56 9.24 -29.61
N SER A 133 -12.76 9.74 -29.28
CA SER A 133 -13.77 10.01 -30.31
C SER A 133 -13.31 11.24 -31.07
N SER A 134 -12.63 11.04 -32.21
CA SER A 134 -12.43 12.09 -33.20
C SER A 134 -13.80 12.51 -33.74
N ASN A 135 -14.32 13.63 -33.25
CA ASN A 135 -15.30 14.41 -33.99
C ASN A 135 -14.56 15.07 -35.17
N ASP A 136 -14.33 14.29 -36.23
CA ASP A 136 -14.01 14.87 -37.53
C ASP A 136 -15.30 14.97 -38.36
N ALA A 137 -15.59 16.23 -38.67
CA ALA A 137 -16.79 16.74 -39.30
C ALA A 137 -16.94 16.27 -40.75
N VAL A 138 -18.19 16.25 -41.24
CA VAL A 138 -18.43 16.54 -42.65
C VAL A 138 -19.52 17.61 -42.76
N ARG A 139 -19.07 18.69 -43.40
CA ARG A 139 -19.70 19.90 -43.89
C ARG A 139 -20.99 19.70 -44.67
#